data_AF-A0A4R3N5M6-F1
#
_entry.id   AF-A0A4R3N5M6-F1
#
_cell.length_a   1.000
_cell.length_b   1.000
_cell.length_c   1.000
_cell.angle_alpha   90.00
_cell.angle_beta   90.00
_cell.angle_gamma   90.00
#
_symmetry.space_group_name_H-M   'P 1'
#
loop_
_entity.id
_entity.type
_entity.pdbx_description
1 polymer ?
#
loop_
_entity_poly.entity_id
_entity_poly.type
_entity_poly.pdbx_seq_one_letter_code
_entity_poly.pdbx_strand_id
1 'polypeptide(L)' 'MKYTHEFEKLADGVIDYFSRNHGELSAKSKEVILKAIQESYDTGYEHGLMDGKEISDKPLSG' A
#
# COMPACT_ATOMS: atom_id res chain seq x y z
N MET A 1 -5.25 -5.13 -13.98
CA MET A 1 -5.62 -5.17 -12.54
C MET A 1 -5.75 -3.72 -12.11
N LYS A 2 -6.92 -3.29 -11.59
CA LYS A 2 -7.05 -1.95 -10.99
C LYS A 2 -6.63 -2.08 -9.54
N TYR A 3 -5.65 -1.29 -9.11
CA TYR A 3 -5.24 -1.24 -7.71
C TYR A 3 -6.37 -0.68 -6.85
N THR A 4 -6.38 -1.01 -5.56
CA THR A 4 -7.26 -0.34 -4.60
C THR A 4 -6.84 1.13 -4.46
N HIS A 5 -7.80 2.03 -4.28
CA HIS A 5 -7.57 3.48 -4.12
C HIS A 5 -6.54 3.82 -3.03
N GLU A 6 -6.42 2.96 -2.02
CA GLU A 6 -5.46 3.08 -0.91
C GLU A 6 -4.02 2.80 -1.37
N PHE A 7 -3.81 1.84 -2.25
CA PHE A 7 -2.50 1.54 -2.84
C PHE A 7 -1.99 2.72 -3.67
N GLU A 8 -2.84 3.29 -4.52
CA GLU A 8 -2.47 4.42 -5.38
C GLU A 8 -2.05 5.63 -4.53
N LYS A 9 -2.82 5.96 -3.49
CA LYS A 9 -2.46 7.04 -2.55
C LYS A 9 -1.13 6.80 -1.83
N LEU A 10 -0.87 5.56 -1.39
CA LEU A 10 0.38 5.22 -0.72
C LEU A 10 1.57 5.38 -1.69
N ALA A 11 1.45 4.80 -2.87
CA ALA A 11 2.49 4.86 -3.89
C ALA A 11 2.81 6.30 -4.30
N ASP A 12 1.78 7.12 -4.55
CA ASP A 12 1.93 8.53 -4.89
C ASP A 12 2.60 9.30 -3.74
N GLY A 13 2.20 9.05 -2.49
CA GLY A 13 2.80 9.68 -1.32
C GLY A 13 4.29 9.37 -1.16
N VAL A 14 4.70 8.13 -1.41
CA VAL A 14 6.11 7.72 -1.36
C VAL A 14 6.91 8.38 -2.48
N ILE A 15 6.41 8.35 -3.72
CA ILE A 15 7.07 8.97 -4.88
C ILE A 15 7.23 10.47 -4.67
N ASP A 16 6.20 11.14 -4.18
CA ASP A 16 6.21 12.57 -3.93
C ASP A 16 7.18 12.93 -2.78
N TYR A 17 7.20 12.16 -1.70
CA TYR A 17 8.17 12.36 -0.61
C TYR A 17 9.61 12.25 -1.11
N PHE A 18 9.93 11.19 -1.87
CA PHE A 18 11.27 11.05 -2.45
C PHE A 18 11.60 12.19 -3.41
N SER A 19 10.64 12.59 -4.25
CA SER A 19 10.86 13.66 -5.23
C SER A 19 11.15 15.00 -4.55
N ARG A 20 10.48 15.29 -3.44
CA ARG A 20 10.70 16.52 -2.64
C ARG A 20 12.04 16.53 -1.90
N ASN A 21 12.54 15.38 -1.47
CA ASN A 21 13.74 15.30 -0.63
C ASN A 21 15.03 14.96 -1.41
N HIS A 22 14.91 14.31 -2.57
CA HIS A 22 16.06 13.81 -3.33
C HIS A 22 16.08 14.32 -4.78
N GLY A 23 15.14 15.19 -5.16
CA GLY A 23 14.99 15.70 -6.52
C GLY A 23 14.13 14.79 -7.40
N GLU A 24 13.86 15.25 -8.63
CA GLU A 24 12.92 14.57 -9.51
C GLU A 24 13.35 13.13 -9.82
N LEU A 25 12.45 12.18 -9.52
CA LEU A 25 12.69 10.77 -9.80
C LEU A 25 12.54 10.47 -11.30
N SER A 26 13.51 9.71 -11.83
CA SER A 26 13.40 9.15 -13.18
C SER A 26 12.18 8.23 -13.33
N ALA A 27 11.69 8.06 -14.55
CA ALA A 27 10.60 7.12 -14.85
C ALA A 27 10.93 5.70 -14.36
N LYS A 28 12.19 5.26 -14.52
CA LYS A 28 12.64 3.94 -14.06
C LYS A 28 12.59 3.82 -12.54
N SER A 29 12.98 4.86 -11.82
CA SER A 29 12.94 4.88 -10.35
C SER A 29 11.51 4.78 -9.83
N LYS A 30 10.57 5.52 -10.45
CA LYS A 30 9.14 5.46 -10.12
C LYS A 30 8.57 4.06 -10.34
N GLU A 31 8.91 3.42 -11.45
CA GLU A 31 8.51 2.05 -11.77
C GLU A 31 9.02 1.04 -10.73
N VAL A 32 10.30 1.15 -10.32
CA VAL A 32 10.90 0.26 -9.30
C VAL A 32 10.21 0.44 -7.94
N ILE A 33 9.93 1.68 -7.53
CA ILE A 33 9.21 1.97 -6.28
C ILE A 33 7.80 1.35 -6.33
N LEU A 34 7.07 1.57 -7.42
CA LEU A 34 5.72 1.00 -7.59
C LEU A 34 5.73 -0.54 -7.49
N LYS A 35 6.69 -1.19 -8.16
CA LYS A 35 6.82 -2.65 -8.12
C LYS A 35 7.16 -3.17 -6.72
N ALA A 36 8.05 -2.48 -5.99
CA ALA A 36 8.40 -2.85 -4.62
C ALA A 36 7.21 -2.72 -3.65
N ILE A 37 6.42 -1.65 -3.77
CA ILE A 37 5.22 -1.46 -2.96
C ILE A 37 4.19 -2.53 -3.30
N GLN A 38 4.00 -2.84 -4.59
CA GLN A 38 3.09 -3.88 -5.05
C GLN A 38 3.49 -5.25 -4.50
N GLU A 39 4.74 -5.67 -4.67
CA GLU A 39 5.23 -6.96 -4.16
C GLU A 39 5.05 -7.05 -2.64
N SER A 40 5.26 -5.95 -1.91
CA SER A 40 5.05 -5.91 -0.45
C SER A 40 3.57 -6.01 -0.06
N TYR A 41 2.68 -5.37 -0.82
CA TYR A 41 1.23 -5.40 -0.60
C TYR A 41 0.66 -6.78 -0.91
N ASP A 42 1.07 -7.38 -2.02
CA ASP A 42 0.67 -8.73 -2.44
C ASP A 42 1.20 -9.78 -1.45
N THR A 43 2.45 -9.65 -0.99
CA THR A 43 3.03 -10.50 0.06
C THR A 43 2.23 -10.41 1.37
N GLY A 44 1.78 -9.22 1.77
CA GLY A 44 0.94 -9.05 2.97
C GLY A 44 -0.43 -9.73 2.86
N TYR A 45 -0.98 -9.81 1.64
CA TYR A 45 -2.24 -10.49 1.35
C TYR A 45 -2.07 -12.02 1.28
N GLU A 46 -0.97 -12.50 0.69
CA GLU A 46 -0.68 -13.95 0.58
C GLU A 46 -0.14 -14.56 1.88
N HIS A 47 0.62 -13.82 2.69
CA HIS A 47 1.18 -14.31 3.96
C HIS A 47 0.21 -14.27 5.14
N GLY A 48 -1.05 -13.87 4.94
CA GLY A 48 -2.02 -13.88 6.02
C GLY A 48 -1.58 -13.02 7.20
N LEU A 49 -1.24 -11.75 6.95
CA LEU A 49 -1.44 -10.71 7.97
C LEU A 49 -2.95 -10.47 8.21
N MET A 50 -3.75 -11.53 8.13
CA MET A 50 -4.97 -11.72 8.90
C MET A 50 -4.57 -11.98 10.37
N ASP A 51 -3.88 -11.03 10.99
CA ASP A 51 -4.05 -10.80 12.42
C ASP A 51 -5.27 -9.89 12.65
N GLY A 52 -6.23 -9.98 11.72
CA GLY A 52 -7.61 -9.66 11.97
C GLY A 52 -8.12 -10.59 13.05
N LYS A 53 -7.89 -10.23 14.30
CA LYS A 53 -8.96 -10.35 15.29
C LYS A 53 -10.21 -9.84 14.59
N GLU A 54 -11.12 -10.75 14.25
CA GLU A 54 -12.50 -10.40 13.99
C GLU A 54 -13.01 -9.70 15.25
N ILE A 55 -12.90 -8.38 15.32
CA ILE A 55 -13.73 -7.59 16.23
C ILE A 55 -15.08 -7.41 15.53
N SER A 56 -15.79 -8.52 15.36
CA SER A 56 -17.24 -8.51 15.17
C SER A 56 -17.89 -8.40 16.55
N ASP A 57 -17.63 -7.30 17.27
CA ASP A 57 -18.51 -6.88 18.36
C ASP A 57 -19.76 -6.29 17.71
N LYS A 58 -20.67 -7.17 17.27
CA LYS A 58 -22.06 -6.78 17.09
C LYS A 58 -22.58 -6.34 18.45
N PRO A 59 -23.27 -5.19 18.55
CA PRO A 59 -23.76 -4.70 19.83
C PRO A 59 -24.72 -5.71 20.46
N LEU A 60 -24.62 -5.87 21.78
CA LEU A 60 -25.65 -6.50 22.62
C LEU A 60 -27.00 -5.83 22.31
N SER A 61 -27.81 -6.50 21.50
CA SER A 61 -29.17 -6.09 21.18
C SER A 61 -30.11 -7.12 21.77
N GLY A 62 -30.79 -6.73 22.86
CA GLY A 62 -32.10 -7.26 23.26
C GLY A 62 -32.10 -8.57 24.03
#